data_AF-W2VSA3-F1
#
_entry.id   AF-W2VSA3-F1
#
_cell.length_a   1.000
_cell.length_b   1.000
_cell.length_c   1.000
_cell.angle_alpha   90.00
_cell.angle_beta   90.00
_cell.angle_gamma   90.00
#
_symmetry.space_group_name_H-M   'P 1'
#
loop_
_entity.id
_entity.type
_entity.pdbx_description
1 polymer ?
#
loop_
_entity_poly.entity_id
_entity_poly.type
_entity_poly.pdbx_seq_one_letter_code
_entity_poly.pdbx_strand_id
1 'polypeptide(L)'
;MPKVSRRQRALRSLRRGIRAALISENIRRLFDDEDVSPPDVEDDLVMDYIEAYWTIDRSRYLNKRDPLPRAPDMFEFWLYRLDESRFKEDFRVTRLQFMQVVELIESHPVFYNESNVFQTPVWRQLMVALYQFGCDGNGAAIGALRHWFPSKRELLCGPIPTTEKKISARIDEKSGFRQCIGFVDGTLFPFATKPERDGADYYK
;
A
#
# COMPACT_ATOMS: atom_id res chain seq x y z
N MET A 1 -19.82 -14.30 2.75
CA MET A 1 -19.94 -14.29 4.23
C MET A 1 -18.89 -13.37 4.82
N PRO A 2 -19.23 -12.47 5.77
CA PRO A 2 -18.23 -11.63 6.43
C PRO A 2 -17.28 -12.47 7.28
N LYS A 3 -15.96 -12.28 7.11
CA LYS A 3 -14.95 -12.97 7.94
C LYS A 3 -14.92 -12.36 9.34
N VAL A 4 -15.27 -13.15 10.35
CA VAL A 4 -15.19 -12.75 11.78
C VAL A 4 -13.72 -12.73 12.22
N SER A 5 -13.29 -11.62 12.82
CA SER A 5 -11.91 -11.47 13.30
C SER A 5 -11.60 -12.42 14.47
N ARG A 6 -10.32 -12.78 14.66
CA ARG A 6 -9.90 -13.63 15.80
C ARG A 6 -10.29 -13.00 17.14
N ARG A 7 -10.13 -11.68 17.30
CA ARG A 7 -10.58 -10.92 18.48
C ARG A 7 -12.08 -11.08 18.72
N GLN A 8 -12.89 -10.89 17.68
CA GLN A 8 -14.34 -11.01 17.82
C GLN A 8 -14.77 -12.43 18.14
N ARG A 9 -14.07 -13.45 17.62
CA ARG A 9 -14.28 -14.85 18.01
C ARG A 9 -13.93 -15.09 19.47
N ALA A 10 -12.79 -14.59 19.95
CA ALA A 10 -12.36 -14.70 21.35
C ALA A 10 -13.38 -14.06 22.30
N LEU A 11 -13.82 -12.82 22.04
CA LEU A 11 -14.85 -12.16 22.85
C LEU A 11 -16.18 -12.92 22.88
N ARG A 12 -16.60 -13.50 21.75
CA ARG A 12 -17.81 -14.33 21.68
C ARG A 12 -17.65 -15.61 22.52
N SER A 13 -16.50 -16.26 22.47
CA SER A 13 -16.21 -17.45 23.26
C SER A 13 -16.21 -17.13 24.76
N LEU A 14 -15.54 -16.06 25.18
CA LEU A 14 -15.51 -15.64 26.59
C LEU A 14 -16.91 -15.30 27.12
N ARG A 15 -17.72 -14.56 26.34
CA ARG A 15 -19.13 -14.29 26.71
C ARG A 15 -20.00 -15.55 26.83
N ARG A 16 -19.64 -16.63 26.13
CA ARG A 16 -20.32 -17.93 26.27
C ARG A 16 -19.85 -18.65 27.53
N GLY A 17 -18.54 -18.63 27.80
CA GLY A 17 -17.95 -19.19 29.02
C GLY A 17 -18.55 -18.58 30.28
N ILE A 18 -18.58 -17.24 30.37
CA ILE A 18 -19.19 -16.51 31.49
C ILE A 18 -20.65 -16.94 31.70
N ARG A 19 -21.44 -17.02 30.62
CA ARG A 19 -22.85 -17.44 30.70
C ARG A 19 -22.99 -18.89 31.17
N ALA A 20 -22.18 -19.80 30.64
CA ALA A 20 -22.23 -21.21 31.02
C ALA A 20 -21.89 -21.39 32.50
N ALA A 21 -20.88 -20.68 33.01
CA ALA A 21 -20.48 -20.76 34.40
C ALA A 21 -21.55 -20.19 35.34
N LEU A 22 -22.15 -19.04 35.02
CA LEU A 22 -23.27 -18.49 35.79
C LEU A 22 -24.50 -19.41 35.82
N ILE A 23 -24.81 -20.08 34.70
CA ILE A 23 -25.91 -21.05 34.64
C ILE A 23 -25.59 -22.26 35.51
N SER A 24 -24.35 -22.78 35.44
CA SER A 24 -23.90 -23.91 36.26
C SER A 24 -24.07 -23.63 37.75
N GLU A 25 -23.60 -22.46 38.20
CA GLU A 25 -23.72 -22.05 39.60
C GLU A 25 -25.18 -21.86 40.04
N ASN A 26 -26.04 -21.30 39.18
CA ASN A 26 -27.46 -21.18 39.48
C ASN A 26 -28.18 -22.54 39.57
N ILE A 27 -27.84 -23.49 38.69
CA ILE A 27 -28.39 -24.87 38.75
C ILE A 27 -27.96 -25.52 40.06
N ARG A 28 -26.67 -25.43 40.41
CA ARG A 28 -26.14 -25.99 41.65
C ARG A 28 -26.90 -25.47 42.88
N ARG A 29 -27.11 -24.16 42.99
CA ARG A 29 -27.92 -23.55 44.07
C ARG A 29 -29.37 -24.01 44.13
N LEU A 30 -29.95 -24.46 43.02
CA LEU A 30 -31.32 -24.94 42.96
C LEU A 30 -31.47 -26.43 43.33
N PHE A 31 -30.38 -27.20 43.25
CA PHE A 31 -30.40 -28.67 43.39
C PHE A 31 -29.49 -29.22 44.50
N ASP A 32 -28.70 -28.38 45.18
CA ASP A 32 -27.90 -28.81 46.33
C ASP A 32 -28.69 -28.71 47.64
N ASP A 33 -28.95 -29.86 48.27
CA ASP A 33 -29.37 -30.01 49.67
C ASP A 33 -28.11 -30.05 50.57
N GLU A 34 -27.95 -29.05 51.45
CA GLU A 34 -27.02 -28.93 52.59
C GLU A 34 -25.53 -29.43 52.47
N ASP A 35 -24.62 -28.47 52.67
CA ASP A 35 -23.26 -28.61 53.26
C ASP A 35 -22.16 -29.43 52.54
N VAL A 36 -21.82 -29.03 51.32
CA VAL A 36 -20.42 -29.08 50.87
C VAL A 36 -20.06 -27.74 50.22
N SER A 37 -19.27 -26.91 50.91
CA SER A 37 -18.64 -25.74 50.26
C SER A 37 -17.78 -26.24 49.10
N PRO A 38 -18.05 -25.83 47.85
CA PRO A 38 -17.18 -26.15 46.74
C PRO A 38 -15.79 -25.57 46.99
N PRO A 39 -14.73 -26.19 46.45
CA PRO A 39 -13.42 -25.54 46.45
C PRO A 39 -13.49 -24.23 45.66
N ASP A 40 -12.79 -23.19 46.11
CA ASP A 40 -12.72 -21.82 45.54
C ASP A 40 -12.38 -21.76 44.03
N VAL A 41 -11.99 -22.90 43.45
CA VAL A 41 -11.52 -23.11 42.08
C VAL A 41 -12.57 -22.76 41.00
N GLU A 42 -13.87 -22.87 41.28
CA GLU A 42 -14.92 -22.54 40.31
C GLU A 42 -15.19 -21.03 40.21
N ASP A 43 -15.13 -20.31 41.33
CA ASP A 43 -15.25 -18.85 41.35
C ASP A 43 -14.02 -18.20 40.70
N ASP A 44 -12.83 -18.76 40.91
CA ASP A 44 -11.60 -18.37 40.22
C ASP A 44 -11.74 -18.46 38.69
N LEU A 45 -12.39 -19.52 38.19
CA LEU A 45 -12.59 -19.71 36.76
C LEU A 45 -13.51 -18.65 36.14
N VAL A 46 -14.59 -18.26 36.82
CA VAL A 46 -15.49 -17.19 36.35
C VAL A 46 -14.76 -15.85 36.30
N MET A 47 -13.97 -15.57 37.34
CA MET A 47 -13.15 -14.37 37.41
C MET A 47 -12.10 -14.32 36.30
N ASP A 48 -11.43 -15.44 36.00
CA ASP A 48 -10.50 -15.56 34.87
C ASP A 48 -11.17 -15.23 33.53
N TYR A 49 -12.39 -15.75 33.30
CA TYR A 49 -13.15 -15.45 32.08
C TYR A 49 -13.51 -13.97 31.97
N ILE A 50 -13.86 -13.33 33.09
CA ILE A 50 -14.21 -11.91 33.15
C ILE A 50 -12.95 -11.05 32.90
N GLU A 51 -11.84 -11.37 33.55
CA GLU A 51 -10.58 -10.64 33.40
C GLU A 51 -10.05 -10.74 31.95
N ALA A 52 -10.05 -11.94 31.37
CA ALA A 52 -9.69 -12.15 29.97
C ALA A 52 -10.61 -11.37 29.03
N TYR A 53 -11.91 -11.32 29.32
CA TYR A 53 -12.88 -10.57 28.51
C TYR A 53 -12.56 -9.07 28.52
N TRP A 54 -12.35 -8.48 29.69
CA TRP A 54 -12.04 -7.05 29.81
C TRP A 54 -10.69 -6.69 29.19
N THR A 55 -9.69 -7.55 29.32
CA THR A 55 -8.36 -7.37 28.71
C THR A 55 -8.44 -7.33 27.18
N ILE A 56 -9.22 -8.23 26.57
CA ILE A 56 -9.41 -8.27 25.12
C ILE A 56 -10.36 -7.16 24.64
N ASP A 57 -11.34 -6.78 25.45
CA ASP A 57 -12.30 -5.74 25.07
C ASP A 57 -11.64 -4.35 25.01
N ARG A 58 -10.79 -4.04 25.99
CA ARG A 58 -10.03 -2.78 26.02
C ARG A 58 -8.90 -2.71 25.00
N SER A 59 -8.45 -3.84 24.45
CA SER A 59 -7.42 -3.87 23.42
C SER A 59 -8.01 -3.87 22.01
N ARG A 60 -7.44 -3.03 21.12
CA ARG A 60 -7.82 -3.00 19.69
C ARG A 60 -7.37 -4.27 18.95
N TYR A 61 -6.29 -4.89 19.40
CA TYR A 61 -5.67 -6.06 18.79
C TYR A 61 -5.41 -7.12 19.85
N LEU A 62 -5.61 -8.39 19.49
CA LEU A 62 -5.41 -9.52 20.40
C LEU A 62 -3.92 -9.72 20.77
N ASN A 63 -3.03 -9.37 19.86
CA ASN A 63 -1.58 -9.48 20.04
C ASN A 63 -0.97 -8.08 20.03
N LYS A 64 0.15 -7.92 20.75
CA LYS A 64 1.03 -6.75 20.61
C LYS A 64 1.46 -6.67 19.14
N ARG A 65 1.38 -5.47 18.57
CA ARG A 65 1.92 -5.21 17.23
C ARG A 65 3.39 -4.89 17.39
N ASP A 66 4.25 -5.78 16.93
CA ASP A 66 5.65 -5.43 16.75
C ASP A 66 5.74 -4.44 15.58
N PRO A 67 6.39 -3.28 15.77
CA PRO A 67 6.62 -2.35 14.68
C PRO A 67 7.44 -3.07 13.61
N LEU A 68 6.88 -3.21 12.41
CA LEU A 68 7.70 -3.57 11.27
C LEU A 68 8.71 -2.44 11.05
N PRO A 69 10.01 -2.77 10.87
CA PRO A 69 10.99 -1.75 10.51
C PRO A 69 10.50 -1.03 9.25
N ARG A 70 10.50 0.30 9.29
CA ARG A 70 10.20 1.10 8.09
C ARG A 70 11.23 0.74 7.02
N ALA A 71 10.75 0.55 5.79
CA ALA A 71 11.64 0.36 4.66
C ALA A 71 12.65 1.52 4.58
N PRO A 72 13.86 1.29 4.02
CA PRO A 72 14.83 2.35 3.79
C PRO A 72 14.20 3.52 3.04
N ASP A 73 14.72 4.72 3.26
CA ASP A 73 14.22 5.89 2.55
C ASP A 73 14.52 5.77 1.05
N MET A 74 13.49 5.39 0.30
CA MET A 74 13.59 5.14 -1.14
C MET A 74 14.02 6.38 -1.90
N PHE A 75 13.66 7.57 -1.41
CA PHE A 75 14.01 8.84 -2.04
C PHE A 75 15.53 9.10 -1.97
N GLU A 76 16.14 8.83 -0.82
CA GLU A 76 17.60 8.94 -0.66
C GLU A 76 18.33 7.88 -1.47
N PHE A 77 17.79 6.66 -1.53
CA PHE A 77 18.35 5.61 -2.38
C PHE A 77 18.33 6.02 -3.86
N TRP A 78 17.20 6.51 -4.38
CA TRP A 78 17.09 6.96 -5.76
C TRP A 78 18.05 8.12 -6.05
N LEU A 79 18.13 9.08 -5.12
CA LEU A 79 18.92 10.26 -5.32
C LEU A 79 20.43 9.99 -5.26
N TYR A 80 20.90 9.18 -4.30
CA TYR A 80 22.34 9.05 -4.05
C TYR A 80 22.95 7.71 -4.51
N ARG A 81 22.15 6.66 -4.70
CA ARG A 81 22.67 5.29 -4.91
C ARG A 81 22.23 4.63 -6.21
N LEU A 82 21.12 5.07 -6.80
CA LEU A 82 20.67 4.53 -8.08
C LEU A 82 21.72 4.83 -9.18
N ASP A 83 21.85 4.01 -10.21
CA ASP A 83 22.71 4.33 -11.34
C ASP A 83 22.12 5.47 -12.19
N GLU A 84 22.98 6.27 -12.82
CA GLU A 84 22.59 7.46 -13.58
C GLU A 84 21.68 7.14 -14.78
N SER A 85 21.90 6.02 -15.47
CA SER A 85 21.05 5.55 -16.56
C SER A 85 19.62 5.31 -16.09
N ARG A 86 19.45 4.65 -14.94
CA ARG A 86 18.13 4.39 -14.33
C ARG A 86 17.50 5.64 -13.77
N PHE A 87 18.29 6.54 -13.18
CA PHE A 87 17.78 7.82 -12.71
C PHE A 87 17.18 8.62 -13.88
N LYS A 88 17.87 8.66 -15.03
CA LYS A 88 17.32 9.28 -16.25
C LYS A 88 16.10 8.53 -16.80
N GLU A 89 16.07 7.20 -16.69
CA GLU A 89 14.90 6.40 -17.08
C GLU A 89 13.66 6.80 -16.28
N ASP A 90 13.80 6.92 -14.96
CA ASP A 90 12.67 7.18 -14.04
C ASP A 90 12.29 8.67 -13.98
N PHE A 91 13.26 9.58 -14.00
CA PHE A 91 13.03 11.02 -13.77
C PHE A 91 13.26 11.91 -14.99
N ARG A 92 13.69 11.32 -16.12
CA ARG A 92 13.89 12.00 -17.43
C ARG A 92 14.95 13.12 -17.45
N VAL A 93 15.70 13.27 -16.37
CA VAL A 93 16.79 14.25 -16.20
C VAL A 93 18.00 13.58 -15.58
N THR A 94 19.19 14.17 -15.75
CA THR A 94 20.37 13.76 -14.98
C THR A 94 20.23 14.19 -13.52
N ARG A 95 20.98 13.58 -12.60
CA ARG A 95 21.02 14.04 -11.19
C ARG A 95 21.49 15.48 -11.07
N LEU A 96 22.46 15.86 -11.89
CA LEU A 96 22.99 17.22 -11.90
C LEU A 96 21.89 18.21 -12.32
N GLN A 97 21.18 17.92 -13.42
CA GLN A 97 20.06 18.73 -13.88
C GLN A 97 18.94 18.80 -12.84
N PHE A 98 18.63 17.67 -12.22
CA PHE A 98 17.66 17.61 -11.14
C PHE A 98 18.03 18.56 -10.00
N MET A 99 19.28 18.53 -9.53
CA MET A 99 19.76 19.43 -8.47
C MET A 99 19.73 20.90 -8.87
N GLN A 100 20.10 21.20 -10.12
CA GLN A 100 20.01 22.56 -10.66
C GLN A 100 18.57 23.08 -10.65
N VAL A 101 17.60 22.24 -11.03
CA VAL A 101 16.18 22.61 -10.99
C VAL A 101 15.73 22.84 -9.54
N VAL A 102 16.12 21.97 -8.60
CA VAL A 102 15.81 22.15 -7.17
C VAL A 102 16.33 23.50 -6.67
N GLU A 103 17.60 23.83 -6.93
CA GLU A 103 18.22 25.09 -6.49
C GLU A 103 17.47 26.32 -7.04
N LEU A 104 17.00 26.25 -8.29
CA LEU A 104 16.24 27.32 -8.92
C LEU A 104 14.84 27.53 -8.31
N ILE A 105 14.20 26.48 -7.82
CA ILE A 105 12.80 26.53 -7.39
C ILE A 105 12.61 26.49 -5.88
N GLU A 106 13.62 26.10 -5.10
CA GLU A 106 13.49 25.84 -3.66
C GLU A 106 13.02 27.05 -2.85
N SER A 107 13.38 28.26 -3.29
CA SER A 107 12.98 29.52 -2.64
C SER A 107 11.60 30.05 -3.07
N HIS A 108 10.92 29.38 -4.01
CA HIS A 108 9.67 29.89 -4.55
C HIS A 108 8.52 29.77 -3.52
N PRO A 109 7.69 30.82 -3.32
CA PRO A 109 6.63 30.83 -2.30
C PRO A 109 5.63 29.67 -2.38
N VAL A 110 5.42 29.09 -3.57
CA VAL A 110 4.56 27.91 -3.76
C VAL A 110 5.03 26.68 -2.96
N PHE A 111 6.33 26.61 -2.64
CA PHE A 111 6.93 25.53 -1.85
C PHE A 111 7.05 25.86 -0.36
N TYR A 112 6.47 26.98 0.08
CA TYR A 112 6.36 27.36 1.48
C TYR A 112 4.91 27.26 1.93
N ASN A 113 4.64 26.52 3.01
CA ASN A 113 3.33 26.52 3.66
C ASN A 113 3.35 27.40 4.91
N GLU A 114 2.36 28.27 5.03
CA GLU A 114 2.10 29.06 6.25
C GLU A 114 1.36 28.20 7.30
N SER A 115 1.88 27.01 7.61
CA SER A 115 1.23 26.08 8.54
C SER A 115 2.19 25.54 9.58
N ASN A 116 1.65 25.08 10.71
CA ASN A 116 2.42 24.40 11.76
C ASN A 116 2.84 22.96 11.39
N VAL A 117 2.53 22.50 10.17
CA VAL A 117 2.91 21.18 9.67
C VAL A 117 4.09 21.32 8.72
N PHE A 118 5.19 20.61 9.02
CA PHE A 118 6.36 20.58 8.16
C PHE A 118 6.00 20.13 6.74
N GLN A 119 6.30 20.99 5.77
CA GLN A 119 6.22 20.65 4.36
C GLN A 119 7.38 19.74 3.95
N THR A 120 7.08 18.77 3.07
CA THR A 120 8.09 17.91 2.47
C THR A 120 9.12 18.75 1.68
N PRO A 121 10.43 18.48 1.76
CA PRO A 121 11.45 19.21 1.01
C PRO A 121 11.19 19.25 -0.50
N VAL A 122 11.55 20.36 -1.15
CA VAL A 122 11.23 20.65 -2.55
C VAL A 122 11.75 19.58 -3.51
N TRP A 123 12.96 19.07 -3.27
CA TRP A 123 13.54 17.99 -4.06
C TRP A 123 12.69 16.72 -4.04
N ARG A 124 12.09 16.34 -2.90
CA ARG A 124 11.21 15.16 -2.84
C ARG A 124 9.92 15.40 -3.62
N GLN A 125 9.37 16.61 -3.53
CA GLN A 125 8.17 16.97 -4.31
C GLN A 125 8.44 16.93 -5.82
N LEU A 126 9.55 17.53 -6.25
CA LEU A 126 9.98 17.52 -7.65
C LEU A 126 10.21 16.08 -8.14
N MET A 127 10.86 15.24 -7.34
CA MET A 127 11.11 13.85 -7.70
C MET A 127 9.81 13.06 -7.88
N VAL A 128 8.80 13.28 -7.02
CA VAL A 128 7.48 12.68 -7.19
C VAL A 128 6.81 13.19 -8.47
N ALA A 129 6.87 14.48 -8.76
CA ALA A 129 6.30 15.07 -9.97
C ALA A 129 6.95 14.50 -11.23
N LEU A 130 8.28 14.46 -11.29
CA LEU A 130 9.03 13.90 -12.43
C LEU A 130 8.75 12.41 -12.62
N TYR A 131 8.67 11.65 -11.52
CA TYR A 131 8.31 10.25 -11.57
C TYR A 131 6.91 10.03 -12.13
N GLN A 132 5.95 10.86 -11.71
CA GLN A 132 4.58 10.81 -12.22
C GLN A 132 4.50 11.22 -13.69
N PHE A 133 5.23 12.25 -14.12
CA PHE A 133 5.32 12.62 -15.55
C PHE A 133 5.96 11.52 -16.40
N GLY A 134 6.78 10.66 -15.80
CA GLY A 134 7.34 9.48 -16.44
C GLY A 134 6.41 8.26 -16.49
N CYS A 135 5.25 8.31 -15.83
CA CYS A 135 4.26 7.23 -15.78
C CYS A 135 3.01 7.61 -16.57
N ASP A 136 2.64 6.83 -17.60
CA ASP A 136 1.46 7.05 -18.44
C ASP A 136 0.12 6.74 -17.72
N GLY A 137 -0.11 7.29 -16.52
CA GLY A 137 -1.37 7.19 -15.78
C GLY A 137 -1.74 5.81 -15.21
N ASN A 138 -1.10 4.73 -15.68
CA ASN A 138 -1.36 3.35 -15.21
C ASN A 138 -0.49 2.91 -14.03
N GLY A 139 0.33 3.82 -13.46
CA GLY A 139 1.30 3.48 -12.40
C GLY A 139 2.36 2.46 -12.82
N ALA A 140 2.41 2.13 -14.11
CA ALA A 140 3.30 1.15 -14.71
C ALA A 140 4.39 1.87 -15.51
N ALA A 141 5.22 2.68 -14.85
CA ALA A 141 6.54 2.92 -15.42
C ALA A 141 7.31 1.58 -15.38
N ILE A 142 7.98 1.23 -16.47
CA ILE A 142 8.83 0.02 -16.56
C ILE A 142 9.84 -0.02 -15.38
N GLY A 143 10.28 1.15 -14.90
CA GLY A 143 11.11 1.29 -13.70
C GLY A 143 10.38 1.13 -12.35
N ALA A 144 9.07 1.38 -12.27
CA ALA A 144 8.27 1.21 -11.05
C ALA A 144 8.26 -0.23 -10.56
N LEU A 145 8.01 -1.20 -11.45
CA LEU A 145 7.98 -2.61 -11.05
C LEU A 145 9.36 -3.12 -10.58
N ARG A 146 10.45 -2.51 -11.06
CA ARG A 146 11.84 -2.91 -10.74
C ARG A 146 12.29 -2.46 -9.35
N HIS A 147 11.83 -1.30 -8.89
CA HIS A 147 12.26 -0.74 -7.59
C HIS A 147 11.40 -1.20 -6.41
N TRP A 148 10.11 -1.47 -6.64
CA TRP A 148 9.19 -1.90 -5.60
C TRP A 148 9.23 -3.42 -5.31
N PHE A 149 9.78 -4.23 -6.24
CA PHE A 149 9.93 -5.68 -6.08
C PHE A 149 11.33 -6.19 -6.49
N PRO A 150 12.35 -6.04 -5.63
CA PRO A 150 13.71 -6.56 -5.90
C PRO A 150 13.75 -8.08 -6.19
N SER A 151 12.79 -8.84 -5.66
CA SER A 151 12.72 -10.30 -5.67
C SER A 151 11.90 -10.91 -6.81
N LYS A 152 11.31 -10.11 -7.73
CA LYS A 152 10.53 -10.63 -8.87
C LYS A 152 11.22 -10.42 -10.22
N ARG A 153 12.54 -10.63 -10.30
CA ARG A 153 13.24 -10.65 -11.61
C ARG A 153 12.74 -11.75 -12.54
N GLU A 154 12.11 -12.80 -12.02
CA GLU A 154 11.74 -13.99 -12.80
C GLU A 154 10.29 -14.02 -13.30
N LEU A 155 9.44 -13.07 -12.89
CA LEU A 155 7.99 -13.11 -13.19
C LEU A 155 7.46 -11.92 -14.00
N LEU A 156 8.27 -10.88 -14.23
CA LEU A 156 7.83 -9.62 -14.87
C LEU A 156 8.86 -9.06 -15.85
N CYS A 157 9.77 -9.89 -16.37
CA CYS A 157 10.38 -9.53 -17.66
C CYS A 157 9.26 -9.55 -18.70
N GLY A 158 9.21 -8.52 -19.54
CA GLY A 158 8.43 -8.54 -20.77
C GLY A 158 8.65 -9.85 -21.53
N PRO A 159 7.70 -10.25 -22.36
CA PRO A 159 7.67 -11.61 -22.86
C PRO A 159 8.94 -11.85 -23.70
N ILE A 160 9.62 -12.96 -23.43
CA ILE A 160 10.89 -13.46 -24.03
C ILE A 160 11.02 -13.05 -25.51
N PRO A 161 12.22 -12.77 -26.08
CA PRO A 161 12.39 -12.34 -27.49
C PRO A 161 11.69 -13.21 -28.56
N THR A 162 11.34 -14.45 -28.26
CA THR A 162 10.52 -15.32 -29.11
C THR A 162 9.03 -14.92 -29.14
N THR A 163 8.54 -14.35 -28.06
CA THR A 163 7.17 -13.85 -27.89
C THR A 163 6.98 -12.46 -28.49
N GLU A 164 7.98 -11.57 -28.47
CA GLU A 164 7.93 -10.25 -29.13
C GLU A 164 7.64 -10.39 -30.62
N LYS A 165 8.30 -11.34 -31.29
CA LYS A 165 8.04 -11.65 -32.70
C LYS A 165 6.61 -12.12 -32.95
N LYS A 166 6.03 -12.91 -32.02
CA LYS A 166 4.65 -13.39 -32.12
C LYS A 166 3.64 -12.28 -31.87
N ILE A 167 3.90 -11.39 -30.91
CA ILE A 167 3.06 -10.25 -30.60
C ILE A 167 3.09 -9.26 -31.77
N SER A 168 4.29 -8.99 -32.29
CA SER A 168 4.44 -8.11 -33.43
C SER A 168 3.78 -8.64 -34.70
N ALA A 169 3.92 -9.94 -35.00
CA ALA A 169 3.20 -10.55 -36.11
C ALA A 169 1.67 -10.42 -35.94
N ARG A 170 1.17 -10.62 -34.73
CA ARG A 170 -0.28 -10.51 -34.43
C ARG A 170 -0.80 -9.07 -34.50
N ILE A 171 0.02 -8.08 -34.15
CA ILE A 171 -0.34 -6.66 -34.26
C ILE A 171 -0.28 -6.23 -35.72
N ASP A 172 0.77 -6.61 -36.45
CA ASP A 172 0.88 -6.36 -37.89
C ASP A 172 -0.31 -6.94 -38.68
N GLU A 173 -0.73 -8.16 -38.37
CA GLU A 173 -1.92 -8.78 -38.99
C GLU A 173 -3.22 -8.00 -38.71
N LYS A 174 -3.36 -7.43 -37.50
CA LYS A 174 -4.60 -6.75 -37.08
C LYS A 174 -4.65 -5.26 -37.42
N SER A 175 -3.51 -4.58 -37.48
CA SER A 175 -3.44 -3.13 -37.63
C SER A 175 -2.46 -2.65 -38.70
N GLY A 176 -1.68 -3.54 -39.33
CA GLY A 176 -0.69 -3.21 -40.36
C GLY A 176 0.62 -2.59 -39.84
N PHE A 177 0.81 -2.56 -38.50
CA PHE A 177 1.99 -1.95 -37.88
C PHE A 177 3.09 -2.99 -37.69
N ARG A 178 3.97 -3.10 -38.69
CA ARG A 178 5.16 -3.95 -38.67
C ARG A 178 6.06 -3.60 -37.50
N GLN A 179 6.59 -4.63 -36.82
CA GLN A 179 7.52 -4.50 -35.68
C GLN A 179 6.92 -3.80 -34.44
N CYS A 180 5.61 -3.53 -34.40
CA CYS A 180 4.94 -2.98 -33.24
C CYS A 180 4.66 -4.08 -32.21
N ILE A 181 5.09 -3.92 -30.96
CA ILE A 181 4.89 -4.89 -29.88
C ILE A 181 3.80 -4.47 -28.86
N GLY A 182 3.14 -3.34 -29.09
CA GLY A 182 2.04 -2.84 -28.25
C GLY A 182 1.65 -1.41 -28.60
N PHE A 183 0.45 -1.01 -28.21
CA PHE A 183 0.00 0.38 -28.26
C PHE A 183 0.20 1.02 -26.89
N VAL A 184 0.82 2.19 -26.85
CA VAL A 184 0.88 3.03 -25.65
C VAL A 184 -0.23 4.07 -25.81
N ASP A 185 -1.28 3.95 -25.01
CA ASP A 185 -2.30 5.00 -24.91
C ASP A 185 -1.65 6.17 -24.16
N GLY A 186 -1.45 7.28 -24.87
CA GLY A 186 -0.82 8.46 -24.28
C GLY A 186 -1.72 9.07 -23.22
N THR A 187 -1.12 9.66 -22.17
CA THR A 187 -1.88 10.48 -21.23
C THR A 187 -2.27 11.80 -21.93
N LEU A 188 -3.56 12.02 -22.15
CA LEU A 188 -4.07 13.30 -22.65
C LEU A 188 -3.99 14.33 -21.52
N PHE A 189 -3.12 15.34 -21.68
CA PHE A 189 -3.17 16.54 -20.85
C PHE A 189 -4.28 17.45 -21.38
N PRO A 190 -5.36 17.70 -20.63
CA PRO A 190 -6.35 18.68 -21.03
C PRO A 190 -5.71 20.06 -20.89
N PHE A 191 -5.34 20.65 -22.03
CA PHE A 191 -4.92 22.04 -22.05
C PHE A 191 -6.13 22.94 -21.72
N ALA A 192 -5.88 24.21 -21.42
CA ALA A 192 -6.97 25.18 -21.28
C ALA A 192 -7.55 25.56 -22.66
N THR A 193 -6.78 25.36 -23.73
CA THR A 193 -7.10 25.78 -25.09
C THR A 193 -6.68 24.72 -26.11
N LYS A 194 -7.49 24.62 -27.18
CA LYS A 194 -7.24 23.71 -28.30
C LYS A 194 -6.00 24.15 -29.10
N PRO A 195 -5.06 23.25 -29.43
CA PRO A 195 -3.93 23.59 -30.30
C PRO A 195 -4.36 23.97 -31.71
N GLU A 196 -3.62 24.89 -32.35
CA GLU A 196 -3.86 25.30 -33.74
C GLU A 196 -3.53 24.21 -34.77
N ARG A 197 -2.56 23.34 -34.43
CA ARG A 197 -2.11 22.23 -35.28
C ARG A 197 -2.67 20.91 -34.72
N ASP A 198 -3.30 20.12 -35.58
CA ASP A 198 -3.90 18.81 -35.25
C ASP A 198 -4.93 18.83 -34.10
N GLY A 199 -5.63 19.95 -33.90
CA GLY A 199 -6.65 20.08 -32.86
C GLY A 199 -7.89 19.19 -33.05
N ALA A 200 -7.95 18.34 -34.10
CA ALA A 200 -8.95 17.30 -34.23
C ALA A 200 -8.79 16.19 -33.17
N ASP A 201 -7.59 16.04 -32.61
CA ASP A 201 -7.30 15.12 -31.50
C ASP A 201 -7.67 15.71 -30.12
N TYR A 202 -8.12 16.97 -30.11
CA TYR A 202 -8.51 17.71 -28.92
C TYR A 202 -10.03 17.60 -28.69
N TYR A 203 -10.39 16.69 -27.78
CA TYR A 203 -11.73 16.18 -27.40
C TYR A 203 -12.35 15.15 -28.35
N LYS A 204 -12.53 13.92 -27.82
CA LYS A 204 -13.56 12.95 -28.21
C LYS A 204 -14.36 12.56 -26.98
#